data_AF-A0A4U0R4I8-F1
#
_entry.id   AF-A0A4U0R4I8-F1
#
_cell.length_a   1.000
_cell.length_b   1.000
_cell.length_c   1.000
_cell.angle_alpha   90.00
_cell.angle_beta   90.00
_cell.angle_gamma   90.00
#
_symmetry.space_group_name_H-M   'P 1'
#
loop_
_entity.id
_entity.type
_entity.pdbx_description
1 polymer ?
#
loop_
_entity_poly.entity_id
_entity_poly.type
_entity_poly.pdbx_seq_one_letter_code
_entity_poly.pdbx_strand_id
1 'polypeptide(L)'
;MNPMMPMILPASQVRLVSQFARIAIESNMVIGLRMAGMMGLMVQAPGEPFRMVAEKHAAVSESLFAMASAGLRGHSTERMLSAGMRPYGRRTRANSRRLSAVKSG
;
A
#
# COMPACT_ATOMS: atom_id res chain seq x y z
N MET A 1 -9.52 -44.32 -12.36
CA MET A 1 -8.49 -43.77 -11.46
C MET A 1 -7.74 -42.68 -12.20
N ASN A 2 -7.94 -41.41 -11.84
CA ASN A 2 -7.18 -40.30 -12.43
C ASN A 2 -5.79 -40.23 -11.78
N PRO A 3 -4.69 -40.13 -12.55
CA PRO A 3 -3.37 -39.92 -11.97
C PRO A 3 -3.29 -38.51 -11.36
N MET A 4 -3.07 -38.45 -10.05
CA MET A 4 -2.71 -37.23 -9.33
C MET A 4 -1.35 -36.76 -9.85
N MET A 5 -1.36 -35.85 -10.81
CA MET A 5 -0.16 -35.15 -11.26
C MET A 5 0.38 -34.36 -10.06
N PRO A 6 1.64 -34.57 -9.62
CA PRO A 6 2.19 -33.76 -8.55
C PRO A 6 2.15 -32.29 -9.00
N MET A 7 1.50 -31.45 -8.20
CA MET A 7 1.48 -30.00 -8.38
C MET A 7 2.90 -29.47 -8.14
N ILE A 8 3.79 -29.68 -9.10
CA ILE A 8 5.03 -28.93 -9.21
C ILE A 8 4.59 -27.55 -9.68
N LEU A 9 4.38 -26.63 -8.72
CA LEU A 9 4.14 -25.23 -9.01
C LEU A 9 5.23 -24.79 -10.01
N PRO A 10 4.87 -24.34 -11.23
CA PRO A 10 5.85 -23.82 -12.18
C PRO A 10 6.75 -22.82 -11.47
N ALA A 11 8.03 -22.76 -11.81
CA ALA A 11 8.99 -21.90 -11.10
C ALA A 11 8.53 -20.42 -11.00
N SER A 12 7.67 -19.97 -11.91
CA SER A 12 6.98 -18.66 -11.83
C SER A 12 6.02 -18.52 -10.65
N GLN A 13 5.24 -19.55 -10.33
CA GLN A 13 4.35 -19.57 -9.16
C GLN A 13 5.12 -19.65 -7.84
N VAL A 14 6.21 -20.42 -7.77
CA VAL A 14 7.06 -20.45 -6.58
C VAL A 14 7.69 -19.08 -6.30
N ARG A 15 8.15 -18.38 -7.35
CA ARG A 15 8.65 -17.00 -7.23
C ARG A 15 7.55 -16.03 -6.78
N LEU A 16 6.33 -16.16 -7.30
CA LEU A 16 5.21 -15.32 -6.90
C LEU A 16 4.84 -15.53 -5.42
N VAL A 17 4.75 -16.78 -4.99
CA VAL A 17 4.44 -17.13 -3.60
C VAL A 17 5.54 -16.65 -2.65
N SER A 18 6.81 -16.77 -3.03
CA SER A 18 7.92 -16.27 -2.21
C SER A 18 7.97 -14.74 -2.14
N GLN A 19 7.67 -14.04 -3.24
CA GLN A 19 7.51 -12.59 -3.25
C GLN A 19 6.34 -12.14 -2.37
N PHE A 20 5.21 -12.85 -2.44
CA PHE A 20 4.05 -12.56 -1.61
C PHE A 20 4.36 -12.78 -0.12
N ALA A 21 5.00 -13.91 0.22
CA ALA A 21 5.42 -14.18 1.59
C ALA A 21 6.39 -13.11 2.12
N ARG A 22 7.33 -12.66 1.29
CA ARG A 22 8.24 -11.56 1.63
C ARG A 22 7.48 -10.26 1.92
N ILE A 23 6.57 -9.87 1.03
CA ILE A 23 5.74 -8.66 1.22
C ILE A 23 4.89 -8.78 2.48
N ALA A 24 4.32 -9.95 2.76
CA ALA A 24 3.52 -10.18 3.94
C ALA A 24 4.35 -10.01 5.23
N ILE A 25 5.56 -10.58 5.29
CA ILE A 25 6.46 -10.43 6.43
C ILE A 25 6.90 -8.96 6.59
N GLU A 26 7.36 -8.32 5.51
CA GLU A 26 7.79 -6.92 5.52
C GLU A 26 6.65 -5.98 5.96
N SER A 27 5.43 -6.23 5.48
CA SER A 27 4.24 -5.45 5.84
C SER A 27 3.91 -5.58 7.32
N ASN A 28 3.93 -6.79 7.88
CA ASN A 28 3.68 -7.01 9.30
C ASN A 28 4.72 -6.31 10.19
N MET A 29 6.00 -6.36 9.79
CA MET A 29 7.06 -5.64 10.49
C MET A 29 6.83 -4.12 10.48
N VAL A 30 6.51 -3.53 9.32
CA VAL A 30 6.23 -2.10 9.18
C VAL A 30 5.02 -1.68 10.04
N ILE A 31 3.95 -2.49 10.04
CA ILE A 31 2.79 -2.26 10.89
C ILE A 31 3.20 -2.28 12.37
N GLY A 32 3.97 -3.28 12.79
CA GLY A 32 4.48 -3.39 14.15
C GLY A 32 5.29 -2.16 14.58
N LEU A 33 6.22 -1.69 13.74
CA LEU A 33 7.02 -0.48 14.02
C LEU A 33 6.16 0.78 14.12
N ARG A 34 5.13 0.91 13.26
CA ARG A 34 4.20 2.05 13.32
C ARG A 34 3.34 2.01 14.57
N MET A 35 2.86 0.83 14.99
CA MET A 35 2.14 0.63 16.26
C MET A 35 3.03 0.93 17.46
N ALA A 36 4.27 0.44 17.47
CA ALA A 36 5.24 0.68 18.53
C ALA A 36 5.49 2.19 18.76
N GLY A 37 5.66 2.97 17.69
CA GLY A 37 5.80 4.42 17.86
C GLY A 37 4.51 5.16 18.21
N MET A 38 3.31 4.62 17.92
CA MET A 38 2.06 5.16 18.49
C MET A 38 1.93 4.89 19.99
N MET A 39 2.50 3.78 20.47
CA MET A 39 2.58 3.43 21.90
C MET A 39 3.76 4.13 22.62
N GLY A 40 4.53 4.97 21.93
CA GLY A 40 5.70 5.67 22.49
C GLY A 40 6.97 4.81 22.64
N LEU A 41 6.98 3.58 22.11
CA LEU A 41 8.13 2.66 22.18
C LEU A 41 9.24 2.98 21.15
N MET A 42 8.93 3.82 20.15
CA MET A 42 9.90 4.33 19.17
C MET A 42 9.66 5.81 18.91
N VAL A 43 10.75 6.57 18.71
CA VAL A 43 10.70 7.99 18.36
C VAL A 43 10.02 8.15 16.99
N GLN A 44 8.88 8.84 16.97
CA GLN A 44 8.23 9.33 15.76
C GLN A 44 8.12 10.85 15.85
N ALA A 45 8.09 11.53 14.70
CA ALA A 45 7.83 12.97 14.69
C ALA A 45 6.46 13.26 15.34
N PRO A 46 6.35 14.31 16.18
CA PRO A 46 5.09 14.66 16.84
C PRO A 46 3.96 14.81 15.82
N GLY A 47 2.85 14.08 16.03
CA GLY A 47 1.68 14.13 15.14
C GLY A 47 1.78 13.32 13.85
N GLU A 48 2.90 12.63 13.55
CA GLU A 48 3.05 11.81 12.34
C GLU A 48 2.01 10.67 12.24
N PRO A 49 1.63 9.95 13.32
CA PRO A 49 0.54 8.97 13.25
C PRO A 49 -0.80 9.57 12.85
N PHE A 50 -1.17 10.71 13.45
CA PHE A 50 -2.42 11.42 13.15
C PHE A 50 -2.43 11.93 11.71
N ARG A 51 -1.29 12.48 11.24
CA ARG A 51 -1.14 12.93 9.85
C ARG A 51 -1.27 11.77 8.87
N MET A 52 -0.68 10.62 9.14
CA MET A 52 -0.83 9.43 8.29
C MET A 52 -2.28 8.94 8.19
N VAL A 53 -3.03 8.95 9.31
CA VAL A 53 -4.45 8.56 9.30
C VAL A 53 -5.28 9.57 8.51
N ALA A 54 -5.03 10.87 8.69
CA ALA A 54 -5.67 11.93 7.91
C ALA A 54 -5.35 11.81 6.40
N GLU A 55 -4.08 11.53 6.05
CA GLU A 55 -3.63 11.32 4.67
C GLU A 55 -4.37 10.13 4.01
N LYS A 56 -4.61 9.03 4.74
CA LYS A 56 -5.37 7.87 4.23
C LYS A 56 -6.83 8.22 3.96
N HIS A 57 -7.52 8.89 4.88
CA HIS A 57 -8.91 9.31 4.69
C HIS A 57 -9.04 10.29 3.51
N ALA A 58 -8.13 11.27 3.42
CA ALA A 58 -8.09 12.20 2.29
C ALA A 58 -7.78 11.50 0.97
N ALA A 59 -6.95 10.44 0.97
CA ALA A 59 -6.70 9.64 -0.22
C ALA A 59 -7.97 8.91 -0.69
N VAL A 60 -8.71 8.30 0.25
CA VAL A 60 -9.96 7.59 -0.06
C VAL A 60 -10.99 8.53 -0.68
N SER A 61 -11.24 9.69 -0.06
CA SER A 61 -12.23 10.65 -0.58
C SER A 61 -11.84 11.21 -1.95
N GLU A 62 -10.57 11.56 -2.14
CA GLU A 62 -10.05 12.06 -3.43
C GLU A 62 -10.11 10.97 -4.52
N SER A 63 -9.88 9.71 -4.15
CA SER A 63 -9.96 8.58 -5.08
C SER A 63 -11.40 8.28 -5.49
N LEU A 64 -12.33 8.30 -4.54
CA LEU A 64 -13.77 8.16 -4.81
C LEU A 64 -14.27 9.29 -5.72
N PHE A 65 -13.90 10.54 -5.44
CA PHE A 65 -14.25 11.67 -6.28
C PHE A 65 -13.64 11.55 -7.68
N ALA A 66 -12.37 11.16 -7.79
CA ALA A 66 -11.70 10.96 -9.08
C ALA A 66 -12.39 9.86 -9.91
N MET A 67 -12.74 8.73 -9.28
CA MET A 67 -13.48 7.64 -9.92
C MET A 67 -14.88 8.08 -10.37
N ALA A 68 -15.65 8.74 -9.49
CA ALA A 68 -16.98 9.24 -9.81
C ALA A 68 -16.94 10.26 -10.97
N SER A 69 -16.00 11.20 -10.93
CA SER A 69 -15.84 12.21 -11.97
C SER A 69 -15.40 11.60 -13.31
N ALA A 70 -14.66 10.49 -13.30
CA ALA A 70 -14.27 9.77 -14.51
C ALA A 70 -15.45 8.95 -15.07
N GLY A 71 -16.25 8.33 -14.21
CA GLY A 71 -17.48 7.63 -14.60
C GLY A 71 -18.53 8.56 -15.21
N LEU A 72 -18.76 9.73 -14.61
CA LEU A 72 -19.66 10.76 -15.14
C LEU A 72 -19.23 11.31 -16.50
N ARG A 73 -17.92 11.28 -16.81
CA ARG A 73 -17.38 11.65 -18.12
C ARG A 73 -17.41 10.51 -19.15
N GLY A 74 -18.00 9.36 -18.81
CA GLY A 74 -18.10 8.20 -19.70
C GLY A 74 -16.77 7.52 -19.97
N HIS A 75 -15.77 7.66 -19.09
CA HIS A 75 -14.49 6.95 -19.27
C HIS A 75 -14.63 5.45 -19.02
N SER A 76 -13.76 4.67 -19.66
CA SER A 76 -13.67 3.23 -19.40
C SER A 76 -13.34 2.95 -17.94
N THR A 77 -13.79 1.79 -17.44
CA THR A 77 -13.52 1.29 -16.09
C THR A 77 -12.02 1.31 -15.74
N GLU A 78 -11.15 0.99 -16.70
CA GLU A 78 -9.70 1.06 -16.53
C GLU A 78 -9.20 2.50 -16.23
N ARG A 79 -9.72 3.50 -16.95
CA ARG A 79 -9.39 4.91 -16.69
C ARG A 79 -9.96 5.42 -15.37
N MET A 80 -11.14 4.93 -14.97
CA MET A 80 -11.73 5.25 -13.68
C MET A 80 -10.84 4.75 -12.53
N LEU A 81 -10.44 3.47 -12.58
CA LEU A 81 -9.56 2.88 -11.58
C LEU A 81 -8.18 3.57 -11.56
N SER A 82 -7.61 3.85 -12.73
CA SER A 82 -6.35 4.61 -12.83
C SER A 82 -6.46 6.01 -12.20
N ALA A 83 -7.58 6.71 -12.41
CA ALA A 83 -7.84 8.00 -11.77
C ALA A 83 -7.94 7.88 -10.25
N GLY A 84 -8.57 6.81 -9.73
CA GLY A 84 -8.64 6.49 -8.31
C GLY A 84 -7.29 6.10 -7.68
N MET A 85 -6.32 5.61 -8.45
CA MET A 85 -5.01 5.21 -7.90
C MET A 85 -4.01 6.39 -7.76
N ARG A 86 -4.22 7.48 -8.50
CA ARG A 86 -3.32 8.66 -8.48
C ARG A 86 -3.14 9.29 -7.09
N PRO A 87 -4.19 9.47 -6.26
CA PRO A 87 -4.06 10.02 -4.91
C PRO A 87 -3.20 9.17 -3.97
N TYR A 88 -3.28 7.85 -4.08
CA TYR A 88 -2.45 6.91 -3.32
C TYR A 88 -0.99 7.02 -3.72
N GLY A 89 -0.68 7.01 -5.02
CA GLY A 89 0.69 7.12 -5.52
C GLY A 89 1.42 8.39 -5.06
N ARG A 90 0.72 9.54 -5.05
CA ARG A 90 1.28 10.81 -4.53
C ARG A 90 1.66 10.71 -3.05
N ARG A 91 0.77 10.16 -2.22
CA ARG A 91 0.97 10.07 -0.77
C ARG A 91 2.02 9.01 -0.40
N THR A 92 2.05 7.87 -1.09
CA THR A 92 3.10 6.86 -0.89
C THR A 92 4.48 7.42 -1.20
N ARG A 93 4.62 8.21 -2.28
CA ARG A 93 5.89 8.88 -2.62
C ARG A 93 6.29 9.94 -1.60
N ALA A 94 5.32 10.67 -1.04
CA ALA A 94 5.60 11.61 0.04
C ALA A 94 6.04 10.88 1.33
N ASN A 95 5.38 9.77 1.67
CA ASN A 95 5.70 8.94 2.84
C ASN A 95 7.10 8.32 2.74
N SER A 96 7.46 7.76 1.58
CA SER A 96 8.79 7.18 1.37
C SER A 96 9.89 8.23 1.50
N ARG A 97 9.70 9.44 0.96
CA ARG A 97 10.67 10.55 1.08
C ARG A 97 10.89 10.97 2.54
N ARG A 98 9.84 10.98 3.35
CA ARG A 98 9.95 11.32 4.78
C ARG A 98 10.66 10.22 5.57
N LEU A 99 10.32 8.95 5.31
CA LEU A 99 11.00 7.81 5.92
C LEU A 99 12.50 7.78 5.59
N SER A 100 12.89 8.10 4.34
CA SER A 100 14.30 8.19 3.97
C SER A 100 15.01 9.40 4.59
N ALA A 101 14.32 10.55 4.72
CA ALA A 101 14.91 11.76 5.31
C ALA A 101 15.22 11.59 6.81
N VAL A 102 14.37 10.87 7.55
CA VAL A 102 14.59 10.57 8.97
C VAL A 102 15.74 9.57 9.19
N LYS A 103 16.07 8.74 8.19
CA LYS A 103 17.16 7.75 8.29
C LYS A 103 18.57 8.35 8.08
N SER A 104 18.67 9.62 7.68
CA SER A 104 19.94 10.30 7.35
C SER A 104 20.37 11.38 8.34
N GLY A 105 19.69 11.51 9.49
CA GLY A 105 20.09 12.36 10.61
C GLY A 105 20.29 11.52 11.86
#